data_AF-A0A2M8AJN1-F1
#
_entry.id   AF-A0A2M8AJN1-F1
#
_cell.length_a   1.000
_cell.length_b   1.000
_cell.length_c   1.000
_cell.angle_alpha   90.00
_cell.angle_beta   90.00
_cell.angle_gamma   90.00
#
_symmetry.space_group_name_H-M   'P 1'
#
loop_
_entity.id
_entity.type
_entity.pdbx_description
1 polymer ?
#
loop_
_entity_poly.entity_id
_entity_poly.type
_entity_poly.pdbx_seq_one_letter_code
_entity_poly.pdbx_strand_id
1 'polypeptide(L)'
;MPNNEKPQNKITWLDKILLKFWPDQEMRRLAKRMKINQVVFEDLHEIFHKTETIDIFPVAGNSRGFILVLDRQTAIFFYQDGDHFSYDGFEMGQYVKGDVTIFDDLKSRDLNPYPLESEDQQDQDGEDENKS
;
A
#
# COMPACT_ATOMS: atom_id res chain seq x y z
N MET A 1 10.31 7.48 -31.53
CA MET A 1 9.97 6.36 -30.62
C MET A 1 8.45 6.33 -30.50
N PRO A 2 7.76 5.20 -30.76
CA PRO A 2 6.31 5.18 -30.63
C PRO A 2 5.92 5.26 -29.15
N ASN A 3 5.02 6.19 -28.85
CA ASN A 3 4.49 6.49 -27.52
C ASN A 3 3.53 5.36 -27.12
N ASN A 4 3.97 4.45 -26.24
CA ASN A 4 3.14 3.36 -25.71
C ASN A 4 2.27 3.89 -24.55
N GLU A 5 1.27 4.71 -24.88
CA GLU A 5 0.22 5.02 -23.91
C GLU A 5 -0.56 3.73 -23.58
N LYS A 6 -0.36 3.21 -22.37
CA LYS A 6 -1.17 2.10 -21.84
C LYS A 6 -2.64 2.54 -21.90
N PRO A 7 -3.57 1.73 -22.41
CA PRO A 7 -4.96 2.11 -22.48
C PRO A 7 -5.49 2.42 -21.08
N GLN A 8 -5.88 3.68 -20.83
CA GLN A 8 -6.56 4.10 -19.62
C GLN A 8 -7.96 3.48 -19.60
N ASN A 9 -8.03 2.21 -19.22
CA ASN A 9 -9.29 1.49 -19.06
C ASN A 9 -10.00 2.02 -17.81
N LYS A 10 -10.89 3.00 -18.01
CA LYS A 10 -11.73 3.55 -16.95
C LYS A 10 -12.68 2.46 -16.43
N ILE A 11 -12.62 2.22 -15.12
CA ILE A 11 -13.55 1.32 -14.41
C ILE A 11 -14.95 1.91 -14.50
N THR A 12 -15.89 1.17 -15.07
CA THR A 12 -17.28 1.64 -15.20
C THR A 12 -18.05 1.46 -13.89
N TRP A 13 -19.20 2.12 -13.74
CA TRP A 13 -20.11 1.88 -12.60
C TRP A 13 -20.54 0.41 -12.48
N LEU A 14 -20.76 -0.28 -13.60
CA LEU A 14 -21.11 -1.70 -13.60
C LEU A 14 -19.95 -2.56 -13.10
N ASP A 15 -18.73 -2.23 -13.49
CA ASP A 15 -17.51 -2.89 -12.99
C ASP A 15 -17.44 -2.77 -11.45
N LYS A 16 -17.84 -1.62 -10.87
CA LYS A 16 -17.90 -1.43 -9.41
C LYS A 16 -18.96 -2.31 -8.74
N ILE A 17 -20.13 -2.46 -9.36
CA ILE A 17 -21.18 -3.35 -8.86
C ILE A 17 -20.69 -4.81 -8.90
N LEU A 18 -20.12 -5.22 -10.04
CA LEU A 18 -19.59 -6.58 -10.20
C LEU A 18 -18.46 -6.86 -9.22
N LEU A 19 -17.56 -5.91 -8.99
CA LEU A 19 -16.51 -6.04 -7.95
C LEU A 19 -17.10 -6.26 -6.55
N LYS A 20 -18.26 -5.67 -6.24
CA LYS A 20 -18.92 -5.82 -4.94
C LYS A 20 -19.56 -7.20 -4.74
N PHE A 21 -20.15 -7.77 -5.79
CA PHE A 21 -20.91 -9.02 -5.68
C PHE A 21 -20.15 -10.27 -6.18
N TRP A 22 -19.28 -10.12 -7.17
CA TRP A 22 -18.45 -11.16 -7.78
C TRP A 22 -17.03 -10.66 -8.09
N PRO A 23 -16.22 -10.37 -7.06
CA PRO A 23 -14.89 -9.79 -7.23
C PRO A 23 -13.99 -10.65 -8.13
N ASP A 24 -13.96 -11.96 -7.93
CA ASP A 24 -13.05 -12.84 -8.70
C ASP A 24 -13.37 -12.87 -10.20
N GLN A 25 -14.66 -12.89 -10.55
CA GLN A 25 -15.08 -12.90 -11.96
C GLN A 25 -14.75 -11.56 -12.63
N GLU A 26 -15.00 -10.45 -11.93
CA GLU A 26 -14.72 -9.13 -12.45
C GLU A 26 -13.21 -8.89 -12.59
N MET A 27 -12.40 -9.33 -11.64
CA MET A 27 -10.94 -9.25 -11.72
C MET A 27 -10.38 -10.06 -12.90
N ARG A 28 -10.91 -11.26 -13.17
CA ARG A 28 -10.55 -12.03 -14.37
C ARG A 28 -10.95 -11.31 -15.66
N ARG A 29 -12.12 -10.66 -15.68
CA ARG A 29 -12.60 -9.87 -16.83
C ARG A 29 -11.70 -8.65 -17.07
N LEU A 30 -11.31 -7.96 -15.99
CA LEU A 30 -10.39 -6.82 -16.02
C LEU A 30 -9.00 -7.24 -16.53
N ALA A 31 -8.46 -8.36 -16.03
CA ALA A 31 -7.16 -8.88 -16.47
C ALA A 31 -7.13 -9.12 -17.99
N LYS A 32 -8.19 -9.74 -18.54
CA LYS A 32 -8.35 -9.92 -20.00
C LYS A 32 -8.40 -8.60 -20.75
N ARG A 33 -9.18 -7.62 -20.25
CA ARG A 33 -9.29 -6.27 -20.86
C ARG A 33 -7.97 -5.52 -20.85
N MET A 34 -7.14 -5.75 -19.84
CA MET A 34 -5.82 -5.14 -19.67
C MET A 34 -4.70 -5.91 -20.39
N LYS A 35 -5.03 -6.99 -21.12
CA LYS A 35 -4.06 -7.88 -21.78
C LYS A 35 -3.00 -8.42 -20.82
N ILE A 36 -3.36 -8.59 -19.55
CA ILE A 36 -2.50 -9.24 -18.57
C ILE A 36 -2.41 -10.71 -18.95
N ASN A 37 -1.22 -11.31 -18.81
CA ASN A 37 -1.06 -12.74 -19.03
C ASN A 37 -1.96 -13.49 -18.05
N GLN A 38 -2.95 -14.21 -18.57
CA GLN A 38 -3.98 -14.85 -17.76
C GLN A 38 -3.41 -15.96 -16.88
N VAL A 39 -2.41 -16.71 -17.35
CA VAL A 39 -1.75 -17.75 -16.56
C VAL A 39 -1.06 -17.13 -15.34
N VAL A 40 -0.25 -16.09 -15.57
CA VAL A 40 0.44 -15.37 -14.49
C VAL A 40 -0.56 -14.75 -13.49
N PHE A 41 -1.65 -14.18 -13.99
CA PHE A 41 -2.68 -13.61 -13.13
C PHE A 41 -3.36 -14.68 -12.26
N GLU A 42 -3.71 -15.82 -12.84
CA GLU A 42 -4.37 -16.92 -12.13
C GLU A 42 -3.44 -17.55 -11.09
N ASP A 43 -2.18 -17.77 -11.43
CA ASP A 43 -1.17 -18.28 -10.50
C ASP A 43 -0.96 -17.34 -9.30
N LEU A 44 -0.81 -16.03 -9.57
CA LEU A 44 -0.67 -15.03 -8.50
C LEU A 44 -1.93 -14.95 -7.64
N HIS A 45 -3.10 -14.96 -8.26
CA HIS A 45 -4.37 -14.90 -7.53
C HIS A 45 -4.55 -16.14 -6.65
N GLU A 46 -4.18 -17.32 -7.12
CA GLU A 46 -4.21 -18.54 -6.32
C GLU A 46 -3.23 -18.51 -5.14
N ILE A 47 -1.99 -18.03 -5.36
CA ILE A 47 -1.00 -17.85 -4.30
C ILE A 47 -1.56 -16.92 -3.22
N PHE A 48 -2.04 -15.74 -3.60
CA PHE A 48 -2.56 -14.76 -2.64
C PHE A 48 -3.88 -15.17 -2.00
N HIS A 49 -4.70 -15.99 -2.67
CA HIS A 49 -5.91 -16.56 -2.08
C HIS A 49 -5.61 -17.58 -0.99
N LYS A 50 -4.51 -18.34 -1.12
CA LYS A 50 -4.07 -19.34 -0.14
C LYS A 50 -3.21 -18.75 0.97
N THR A 51 -2.67 -17.56 0.78
CA THR A 51 -1.82 -16.87 1.76
C THR A 51 -2.69 -16.26 2.85
N GLU A 52 -2.45 -16.63 4.11
CA GLU A 52 -3.19 -16.08 5.26
C GLU A 52 -2.63 -14.72 5.70
N THR A 53 -1.30 -14.54 5.60
CA THR A 53 -0.61 -13.34 6.08
C THR A 53 0.44 -12.84 5.09
N ILE A 54 0.48 -11.53 4.88
CA ILE A 54 1.46 -10.86 4.02
C ILE A 54 2.06 -9.71 4.82
N ASP A 55 3.33 -9.84 5.20
CA ASP A 55 4.09 -8.79 5.85
C ASP A 55 4.96 -8.05 4.81
N ILE A 56 5.11 -6.73 4.95
CA ILE A 56 5.90 -5.91 4.02
C ILE A 56 6.95 -5.13 4.80
N PHE A 57 8.22 -5.36 4.49
CA PHE A 57 9.34 -4.71 5.16
C PHE A 57 10.12 -3.83 4.20
N PRO A 58 10.48 -2.58 4.55
CA PRO A 58 11.48 -1.85 3.77
C PRO A 58 12.83 -2.55 3.91
N VAL A 59 13.63 -2.55 2.85
CA VAL A 59 15.04 -2.99 2.93
C VAL A 59 15.81 -1.97 3.75
N ALA A 60 16.52 -2.42 4.79
CA ALA A 60 17.34 -1.54 5.63
C ALA A 60 18.60 -1.07 4.87
N GLY A 61 18.92 0.23 4.94
CA GLY A 61 20.16 0.80 4.40
C GLY A 61 19.94 1.92 3.36
N ASN A 62 20.96 2.14 2.52
CA ASN A 62 20.94 3.19 1.47
C ASN A 62 20.21 2.76 0.19
N SER A 63 19.83 1.48 0.10
CA SER A 63 19.07 0.90 -1.00
C SER A 63 17.57 1.12 -0.79
N ARG A 64 16.87 1.61 -1.81
CA ARG A 64 15.40 1.62 -1.79
C ARG A 64 14.90 0.26 -2.27
N GLY A 65 14.00 -0.36 -1.51
CA GLY A 65 13.49 -1.70 -1.78
C GLY A 65 12.52 -2.17 -0.69
N PHE A 66 11.88 -3.31 -0.92
CA PHE A 66 11.03 -3.94 0.08
C PHE A 66 11.08 -5.46 -0.02
N ILE A 67 10.67 -6.12 1.06
CA ILE A 67 10.56 -7.57 1.18
C ILE A 67 9.09 -7.88 1.44
N LEU A 68 8.51 -8.78 0.64
CA LEU A 68 7.19 -9.37 0.93
C LEU A 68 7.42 -10.71 1.61
N VAL A 69 6.85 -10.90 2.79
CA VAL A 69 6.89 -12.19 3.50
C VAL A 69 5.49 -12.80 3.49
N LEU A 70 5.36 -13.98 2.89
CA LEU A 70 4.13 -14.77 2.80
C LEU A 70 4.14 -15.86 3.88
N ASP A 71 3.11 -15.88 4.71
CA ASP A 71 2.87 -16.88 5.77
C ASP A 71 4.08 -17.14 6.69
N ARG A 72 4.93 -16.12 6.84
CA ARG A 72 6.20 -16.20 7.59
C ARG A 72 7.13 -17.33 7.14
N GLN A 73 6.97 -17.78 5.89
CA GLN A 73 7.71 -18.91 5.33
C GLN A 73 8.49 -18.55 4.08
N THR A 74 7.96 -17.62 3.28
CA THR A 74 8.57 -17.23 2.00
C THR A 74 8.80 -15.74 1.97
N ALA A 75 10.05 -15.30 1.84
CA ALA A 75 10.40 -13.90 1.60
C ALA A 75 10.71 -13.68 0.12
N ILE A 76 10.20 -12.59 -0.43
CA ILE A 76 10.37 -12.17 -1.82
C ILE A 76 10.99 -10.78 -1.80
N PHE A 77 12.14 -10.62 -2.44
CA PHE A 77 12.93 -9.39 -2.40
C PHE A 77 12.69 -8.54 -3.64
N PHE A 78 12.48 -7.24 -3.42
CA PHE A 78 12.35 -6.25 -4.47
C PHE A 78 13.32 -5.09 -4.20
N TYR A 79 14.08 -4.72 -5.23
CA TYR A 79 14.96 -3.56 -5.20
C TYR A 79 14.46 -2.49 -6.16
N GLN A 80 14.58 -1.22 -5.78
CA GLN A 80 14.20 -0.10 -6.64
C GLN A 80 15.35 0.32 -7.56
N ASP A 81 15.18 0.10 -8.85
CA ASP A 81 16.03 0.66 -9.89
C ASP A 81 15.34 1.87 -10.51
N GLY A 82 15.83 3.07 -10.18
CA GLY A 82 15.23 4.33 -10.64
C GLY A 82 13.78 4.51 -10.19
N ASP A 83 12.84 4.44 -11.12
CA ASP A 83 11.39 4.59 -10.93
C ASP A 83 10.63 3.26 -10.85
N HIS A 84 11.33 2.12 -10.85
CA HIS A 84 10.72 0.80 -10.87
C HIS A 84 11.26 -0.12 -9.77
N PHE A 85 10.43 -1.04 -9.31
CA PHE A 85 10.85 -2.13 -8.45
C PHE A 85 11.08 -3.38 -9.29
N SER A 86 12.25 -3.97 -9.15
CA SER A 86 12.67 -5.21 -9.82
C SER A 86 12.74 -6.33 -8.80
N TYR A 87 12.26 -7.51 -9.21
CA TYR A 87 12.41 -8.73 -8.43
C TYR A 87 13.90 -9.10 -8.34
N ASP A 88 14.38 -9.30 -7.11
CA ASP A 88 15.78 -9.57 -6.81
C ASP A 88 16.01 -11.03 -6.35
N GLY A 89 14.98 -11.69 -5.82
CA GLY A 89 15.07 -13.09 -5.44
C GLY A 89 14.01 -13.51 -4.42
N PHE A 90 14.20 -14.71 -3.88
CA PHE A 90 13.38 -15.24 -2.80
C PHE A 90 14.22 -16.06 -1.82
N GLU A 91 13.72 -16.18 -0.60
CA GLU A 91 14.26 -17.04 0.45
C GLU A 91 13.12 -17.78 1.13
N MET A 92 13.39 -19.01 1.57
CA MET A 92 12.46 -19.81 2.35
C MET A 92 13.03 -20.06 3.74
N GLY A 93 12.25 -19.78 4.76
CA GLY A 93 12.68 -19.87 6.15
C GLY A 93 11.58 -19.45 7.11
N GLN A 94 11.75 -19.75 8.39
CA GLN A 94 10.82 -19.27 9.41
C GLN A 94 11.15 -17.82 9.76
N TYR A 95 10.22 -16.91 9.48
CA TYR A 95 10.36 -15.48 9.78
C TYR A 95 9.61 -15.13 11.07
N VAL A 96 10.22 -14.29 11.89
CA VAL A 96 9.59 -13.79 13.13
C VAL A 96 8.50 -12.79 12.75
N LYS A 97 7.36 -12.87 13.43
CA LYS A 97 6.29 -11.88 13.31
C LYS A 97 6.82 -10.48 13.62
N GLY A 98 6.75 -9.56 12.67
CA GLY A 98 6.91 -8.13 12.90
C GLY A 98 5.55 -7.44 13.06
N ASP A 99 5.48 -6.36 13.85
CA ASP A 99 4.38 -5.38 13.80
C ASP A 99 4.61 -4.45 12.62
N VAL A 100 4.36 -4.90 11.38
CA VAL A 100 4.31 -3.97 10.24
C VAL A 100 3.20 -4.39 9.29
N THR A 101 2.05 -3.78 9.50
CA THR A 101 0.99 -3.66 8.51
C THR A 101 1.15 -2.25 7.94
N ILE A 102 1.59 -2.10 6.69
CA ILE A 102 1.64 -0.77 6.01
C ILE A 102 0.26 -0.06 6.06
N PHE A 103 -0.81 -0.83 6.31
CA PHE A 103 -2.18 -0.36 6.47
C PHE A 103 -2.63 -0.09 7.92
N ASP A 104 -1.88 -0.47 8.96
CA ASP A 104 -2.26 -0.17 10.35
C ASP A 104 -2.00 1.30 10.70
N ASP A 105 -0.93 1.88 10.15
CA ASP A 105 -0.62 3.31 10.29
C ASP A 105 -1.56 4.24 9.49
N LEU A 106 -2.39 3.68 8.61
CA LEU A 106 -3.45 4.45 7.95
C LEU A 106 -4.70 4.57 8.83
N LYS A 107 -4.94 3.64 9.76
CA LYS A 107 -6.04 3.78 10.74
C LYS A 107 -5.70 4.76 11.86
N SER A 108 -4.42 4.93 12.20
CA SER A 108 -3.98 5.89 13.22
C SER A 108 -3.92 7.34 12.72
N ARG A 109 -3.91 7.57 11.40
CA ARG A 109 -3.89 8.90 10.78
C ARG A 109 -5.27 9.51 10.49
N ASP A 110 -6.35 8.80 10.78
CA ASP A 110 -7.74 9.26 10.57
C ASP A 110 -8.37 9.97 11.79
N LEU A 111 -7.57 10.61 12.65
CA LEU A 111 -8.10 11.54 13.66
C LEU A 111 -7.45 12.93 13.51
N ASN A 112 -8.13 13.72 12.67
CA ASN A 112 -8.14 15.18 12.56
C ASN A 112 -7.09 15.86 11.64
N PRO A 113 -7.41 16.08 10.35
CA PRO A 113 -6.50 16.73 9.39
C PRO A 113 -6.55 18.27 9.38
N TYR A 114 -7.26 18.95 10.29
CA TYR A 114 -7.29 20.42 10.34
C TYR A 114 -7.29 20.96 11.78
N PRO A 115 -6.31 21.78 12.18
CA PRO A 115 -6.54 22.75 13.24
C PRO A 115 -7.40 23.86 12.64
N LEU A 116 -8.65 23.97 13.08
CA LEU A 116 -9.43 25.20 12.90
C LEU A 116 -8.72 26.28 13.72
N GLU A 117 -8.17 27.27 13.03
CA GLU A 117 -7.85 28.56 13.64
C GLU A 117 -9.13 29.14 14.24
N SER A 118 -9.06 29.60 15.48
CA SER A 118 -10.02 30.56 16.01
C SER A 118 -9.24 31.77 16.52
N GLU A 119 -9.48 32.87 15.82
CA GLU A 119 -9.03 34.23 16.08
C GLU A 119 -9.38 34.72 17.50
N ASP A 120 -8.47 35.53 18.04
CA ASP A 120 -8.65 36.70 18.89
C ASP A 120 -9.74 36.73 19.99
N GLN A 121 -9.27 36.87 21.24
CA GLN A 121 -9.84 37.86 22.15
C GLN A 121 -8.74 38.54 22.97
N GLN A 122 -8.66 39.86 22.75
CA GLN A 122 -7.81 40.87 23.38
C GLN A 122 -8.10 41.07 24.87
N ASP A 123 -7.04 41.47 25.57
CA ASP A 123 -6.91 42.48 26.63
C ASP A 123 -7.88 42.44 27.83
N GLN A 124 -7.35 42.26 29.05
CA GLN A 124 -7.03 43.37 29.96
C GLN A 124 -6.58 42.91 31.37
N ASP A 125 -5.57 43.64 31.85
CA ASP A 125 -5.29 44.09 33.22
C ASP A 125 -4.80 43.15 34.33
N GLY A 126 -3.70 43.58 34.97
CA GLY A 126 -3.41 43.25 36.37
C GLY A 126 -1.92 43.18 36.77
N GLU A 127 -1.32 44.35 37.00
CA GLU A 127 -0.22 44.66 37.93
C GLU A 127 0.14 43.59 39.00
N ASP A 128 1.44 43.25 39.13
CA ASP A 128 2.35 43.71 40.21
C ASP A 128 3.50 42.74 40.57
N GLU A 129 4.68 43.35 40.74
CA GLU A 129 5.79 43.07 41.67
C GLU A 129 6.29 41.62 41.94
N ASN A 130 7.55 41.32 41.57
CA ASN A 130 8.67 41.19 42.54
C ASN A 130 10.02 40.72 41.91
N LYS A 131 11.07 41.47 42.23
CA LYS A 131 12.43 41.06 42.67
C LYS A 131 13.22 40.01 41.86
N SER A 132 14.32 40.43 41.24
CA SER A 132 15.67 40.49 41.88
C SER A 132 16.68 41.15 40.94
#